data_AF-A0A929UG37-F1
#
_entry.id   AF-A0A929UG37-F1
#
_cell.length_a   1.000
_cell.length_b   1.000
_cell.length_c   1.000
_cell.angle_alpha   90.00
_cell.angle_beta   90.00
_cell.angle_gamma   90.00
#
_symmetry.space_group_name_H-M   'P 1'
#
loop_
_entity.id
_entity.type
_entity.pdbx_description
1 polymer ?
#
loop_
_entity_poly.entity_id
_entity_poly.type
_entity_poly.pdbx_seq_one_letter_code
_entity_poly.pdbx_strand_id
1 'polypeptide(L)'
;MKKKQILTLFLTALLTGGMLAGCGSQNAAEQSSTGGSTSASSTPTFKIATVRWADWGEKYHEGFPDQSAKEDGIQIDWETILNSDWGDKKAVTLAGSDLPDAFLGSNALSESDIEQNKASFLVLDDYV
;
A
#
# COMPACT_ATOMS: atom_id res chain seq x y z
N MET A 1 -50.95 -24.27 -9.97
CA MET A 1 -51.05 -22.89 -9.44
C MET A 1 -49.62 -22.45 -9.11
N LYS A 2 -48.90 -21.78 -10.02
CA LYS A 2 -48.68 -20.31 -10.06
C LYS A 2 -48.20 -19.82 -8.68
N LYS A 3 -46.98 -19.30 -8.48
CA LYS A 3 -46.30 -18.28 -9.30
C LYS A 3 -44.77 -18.43 -9.25
N LYS A 4 -44.19 -18.37 -10.45
CA LYS A 4 -42.77 -18.33 -10.77
C LYS A 4 -42.26 -16.88 -10.72
N GLN A 5 -40.95 -16.75 -10.54
CA GLN A 5 -40.04 -15.79 -11.19
C GLN A 5 -40.69 -14.62 -11.97
N ILE A 6 -40.65 -13.43 -11.37
CA ILE A 6 -40.93 -12.09 -11.94
C ILE A 6 -40.21 -11.15 -10.94
N LEU A 7 -39.39 -10.15 -11.25
CA LEU A 7 -38.94 -9.52 -12.48
C LEU A 7 -38.01 -8.38 -12.04
N THR A 8 -36.83 -8.31 -12.62
CA THR A 8 -35.95 -7.14 -12.66
C THR A 8 -36.74 -5.90 -13.09
N LEU A 9 -36.74 -4.83 -12.29
CA LEU A 9 -37.08 -3.49 -12.79
C LEU A 9 -36.22 -2.41 -12.11
N PHE A 10 -35.15 -2.08 -12.84
CA PHE A 10 -34.57 -0.75 -13.06
C PHE A 10 -35.18 0.48 -12.36
N LEU A 11 -34.27 1.23 -11.72
CA LEU A 11 -33.95 2.64 -12.00
C LEU A 11 -34.86 3.76 -11.44
N THR A 12 -34.29 4.53 -10.51
CA THR A 12 -34.40 5.99 -10.42
C THR A 12 -33.34 6.45 -9.40
N ALA A 13 -32.10 6.80 -9.76
CA ALA A 13 -31.67 8.01 -10.48
C ALA A 13 -32.31 9.29 -9.93
N LEU A 14 -31.59 9.98 -9.03
CA LEU A 14 -31.60 11.45 -8.82
C LEU A 14 -30.74 11.79 -7.59
N LEU A 15 -29.48 12.16 -7.82
CA LEU A 15 -28.76 13.16 -7.01
C LEU A 15 -27.75 13.83 -7.95
N THR A 16 -28.28 14.81 -8.66
CA THR A 16 -27.56 15.75 -9.52
C THR A 16 -26.80 16.77 -8.70
N GLY A 17 -25.58 17.10 -9.15
CA GLY A 17 -25.13 18.49 -9.21
C GLY A 17 -24.06 18.90 -8.20
N GLY A 18 -22.80 18.86 -8.64
CA GLY A 18 -21.68 19.52 -7.97
C GLY A 18 -20.48 19.63 -8.91
N MET A 19 -20.62 20.41 -9.98
CA MET A 19 -19.49 20.81 -10.82
C MET A 19 -18.68 21.90 -10.11
N LEU A 20 -17.45 21.61 -9.68
CA LEU A 20 -16.43 22.64 -9.47
C LEU A 20 -15.11 22.22 -10.11
N ALA A 21 -14.86 22.86 -11.25
CA ALA A 21 -13.57 23.39 -11.72
C ALA A 21 -12.36 22.45 -11.72
N GLY A 22 -12.09 21.86 -12.89
CA GLY A 22 -10.73 21.67 -13.36
C GLY A 22 -10.24 22.93 -14.09
N CYS A 23 -9.05 23.41 -13.74
CA CYS A 23 -8.03 23.95 -14.65
C CYS A 23 -6.83 24.43 -13.79
N GLY A 24 -5.60 24.25 -14.27
CA GLY A 24 -4.46 24.91 -13.65
C GLY A 24 -3.09 24.43 -14.08
N SER A 25 -2.76 24.51 -15.38
CA SER A 25 -1.37 24.66 -15.81
C SER A 25 -1.22 26.03 -16.49
N GLN A 26 -0.15 26.74 -16.10
CA GLN A 26 0.45 27.96 -16.66
C GLN A 26 -0.06 29.35 -16.21
N ASN A 27 0.78 29.95 -15.34
CA ASN A 27 1.36 31.31 -15.36
C ASN A 27 0.47 32.55 -15.61
N ALA A 28 0.33 33.39 -14.57
CA ALA A 28 0.88 34.76 -14.50
C ALA A 28 0.44 35.49 -13.20
N ALA A 29 1.44 35.97 -12.46
CA ALA A 29 1.48 37.15 -11.56
C ALA A 29 0.21 37.56 -10.76
N GLU A 30 0.25 37.48 -9.42
CA GLU A 30 0.71 38.58 -8.56
C GLU A 30 0.61 38.20 -7.06
N GLN A 31 1.81 38.17 -6.47
CA GLN A 31 2.21 38.38 -5.09
C GLN A 31 1.19 39.04 -4.13
N SER A 32 0.92 38.35 -3.01
CA SER A 32 0.89 38.97 -1.68
C SER A 32 1.22 37.93 -0.62
N SER A 33 2.39 38.13 -0.05
CA SER A 33 3.04 37.36 1.00
C SER A 33 2.32 37.51 2.35
N THR A 34 1.90 36.39 2.92
CA THR A 34 1.82 36.24 4.39
C THR A 34 2.50 34.93 4.73
N GLY A 35 3.60 35.06 5.48
CA GLY A 35 4.50 33.98 5.83
C GLY A 35 3.82 32.84 6.59
N GLY A 36 4.26 31.64 6.24
CA GLY A 36 3.92 30.39 6.90
C GLY A 36 4.73 29.29 6.24
N SER A 37 6.06 29.39 6.28
CA SER A 37 6.92 28.22 6.13
C SER A 37 6.67 27.28 7.30
N THR A 38 5.61 26.48 7.20
CA THR A 38 5.63 25.17 7.80
C THR A 38 6.15 24.28 6.69
N SER A 39 7.46 24.00 6.70
CA SER A 39 7.94 22.78 6.06
C SER A 39 7.13 21.66 6.68
N ALA A 40 6.13 21.15 5.96
CA ALA A 40 5.59 19.85 6.25
C ALA A 40 6.74 18.89 5.99
N SER A 41 7.53 18.63 7.03
CA SER A 41 8.42 17.49 7.10
C SER A 41 7.52 16.28 6.95
N SER A 42 7.27 15.86 5.71
CA SER A 42 6.52 14.64 5.43
C SER A 42 7.35 13.50 5.98
N THR A 43 6.91 12.92 7.09
CA THR A 43 7.49 11.72 7.66
C THR A 43 7.58 10.66 6.56
N PRO A 44 8.78 10.12 6.26
CA PRO A 44 8.93 9.11 5.23
C PRO A 44 8.10 7.88 5.59
N THR A 45 7.39 7.33 4.60
CA THR A 45 6.54 6.14 4.76
C THR A 45 7.11 5.03 3.89
N PHE A 46 7.26 3.83 4.44
CA PHE A 46 7.69 2.64 3.72
C PHE A 46 6.61 1.56 3.77
N LYS A 47 6.29 0.99 2.61
CA LYS A 47 5.36 -0.12 2.45
C LYS A 47 6.08 -1.43 2.72
N ILE A 48 5.65 -2.16 3.75
CA ILE A 48 6.25 -3.45 4.13
C ILE A 48 5.22 -4.55 4.01
N ALA A 49 5.50 -5.55 3.18
CA ALA A 49 4.66 -6.74 3.05
C ALA A 49 5.09 -7.83 4.04
N THR A 50 4.13 -8.42 4.74
CA THR A 50 4.37 -9.57 5.62
C THR A 50 3.31 -10.64 5.43
N VAL A 51 3.73 -11.91 5.47
CA VAL A 51 2.84 -13.05 5.24
C VAL A 51 2.58 -13.77 6.56
N ARG A 52 1.31 -13.85 6.95
CA ARG A 52 0.91 -14.34 8.28
C ARG A 52 -0.13 -15.45 8.20
N TRP A 53 -0.05 -16.37 9.15
CA TRP A 53 -1.11 -17.35 9.39
C TRP A 53 -2.29 -16.67 10.07
N ALA A 54 -3.51 -17.15 9.81
CA ALA A 54 -4.74 -16.53 10.31
C ALA A 54 -4.83 -16.47 11.85
N ASP A 55 -4.13 -17.37 12.54
CA ASP A 55 -4.14 -17.51 14.01
C ASP A 55 -3.01 -16.74 14.70
N TRP A 56 -2.13 -16.05 13.96
CA TRP A 56 -0.99 -15.32 14.54
C TRP A 56 -1.36 -13.96 15.15
N GLY A 57 -2.51 -13.40 14.78
CA GLY A 57 -2.94 -12.08 15.23
C GLY A 57 -2.00 -10.94 14.80
N GLU A 58 -2.10 -9.80 15.51
CA GLU A 58 -1.52 -8.51 15.09
C GLU A 58 -0.36 -8.02 15.98
N LYS A 59 0.12 -8.85 16.90
CA LYS A 59 1.17 -8.47 17.87
C LYS A 59 2.51 -8.08 17.26
N TYR A 60 2.73 -8.29 15.95
CA TYR A 60 3.94 -7.86 15.28
C TYR A 60 4.06 -6.32 15.21
N HIS A 61 2.95 -5.59 15.35
CA HIS A 61 2.93 -4.14 15.51
C HIS A 61 3.48 -3.65 16.86
N GLU A 62 3.54 -4.53 17.86
CA GLU A 62 4.17 -4.23 19.16
C GLU A 62 5.67 -4.60 19.16
N GLY A 63 6.17 -5.14 18.05
CA GLY A 63 7.54 -5.63 17.93
C GLY A 63 8.56 -4.57 17.55
N PHE A 64 9.80 -5.05 17.35
CA PHE A 64 10.92 -4.19 16.99
C PHE A 64 10.71 -3.33 15.72
N PRO A 65 9.99 -3.76 14.65
CA PRO A 65 9.92 -2.96 13.43
C PRO A 65 9.19 -1.64 13.64
N ASP A 66 7.99 -1.67 14.24
CA ASP A 66 7.18 -0.47 14.51
C ASP A 66 7.84 0.39 15.58
N GLN A 67 8.48 -0.22 16.58
CA GLN A 67 9.24 0.53 17.58
C GLN A 67 10.41 1.28 16.96
N SER A 68 11.23 0.61 16.15
CA SER A 68 12.42 1.22 15.52
C SER A 68 12.01 2.32 14.54
N ALA A 69 10.99 2.07 13.71
CA ALA A 69 10.46 3.07 12.80
C ALA A 69 9.97 4.32 13.54
N LYS A 70 9.26 4.14 14.67
CA LYS A 70 8.82 5.27 15.49
C LYS A 70 9.99 6.06 16.08
N GLU A 71 11.02 5.37 16.58
CA GLU A 71 12.23 6.01 17.13
C GLU A 71 12.98 6.82 16.07
N ASP A 72 13.02 6.33 14.83
CA ASP A 72 13.68 6.98 13.70
C ASP A 72 12.81 8.00 12.95
N GLY A 73 11.57 8.22 13.41
CA GLY A 73 10.65 9.15 12.76
C GLY A 73 10.25 8.69 11.35
N ILE A 74 9.98 7.40 11.19
CA ILE A 74 9.54 6.71 9.97
C ILE A 74 8.11 6.18 10.21
N GLN A 75 7.29 6.15 9.15
CA GLN A 75 6.01 5.44 9.13
C GLN A 75 6.14 4.13 8.36
N ILE A 76 5.53 3.07 8.89
CA ILE A 76 5.38 1.79 8.17
C ILE A 76 3.93 1.66 7.71
N ASP A 77 3.74 1.43 6.42
CA ASP A 77 2.47 0.99 5.84
C ASP A 77 2.51 -0.54 5.66
N TRP A 78 1.79 -1.26 6.52
CA TRP A 78 1.83 -2.72 6.54
C TRP A 78 0.86 -3.33 5.53
N GLU A 79 1.40 -4.10 4.58
CA GLU A 79 0.61 -4.99 3.74
C GLU A 79 0.62 -6.40 4.34
N THR A 80 -0.41 -6.71 5.12
CA THR A 80 -0.57 -8.03 5.75
C THR A 80 -1.30 -8.99 4.84
N ILE A 81 -0.58 -10.02 4.38
CA ILE A 81 -1.07 -11.02 3.45
C ILE A 81 -1.33 -12.33 4.19
N LEU A 82 -2.50 -12.92 4.00
CA LEU A 82 -2.79 -14.24 4.54
C LEU A 82 -1.95 -15.30 3.81
N ASN A 83 -1.34 -16.19 4.59
CA ASN A 83 -0.53 -17.29 4.06
C ASN A 83 -1.32 -18.20 3.10
N SER A 84 -2.64 -18.35 3.31
CA SER A 84 -3.53 -19.09 2.41
C SER A 84 -3.61 -18.51 0.99
N ASP A 85 -3.47 -17.20 0.87
CA ASP A 85 -3.57 -16.49 -0.41
C ASP A 85 -2.20 -16.32 -1.06
N TRP A 86 -1.14 -16.37 -0.26
CA TRP A 86 0.18 -15.98 -0.71
C TRP A 86 0.75 -16.93 -1.76
N GLY A 87 0.42 -18.22 -1.69
CA GLY A 87 0.81 -19.19 -2.72
C GLY A 87 0.37 -18.79 -4.12
N ASP A 88 -0.85 -18.22 -4.25
CA ASP A 88 -1.41 -17.80 -5.53
C ASP A 88 -0.94 -16.39 -5.94
N LYS A 89 -0.77 -15.49 -4.95
CA LYS A 89 -0.44 -14.09 -5.20
C LYS A 89 1.05 -13.84 -5.46
N LYS A 90 1.94 -14.65 -4.88
CA LYS A 90 3.40 -14.40 -4.86
C LYS A 90 3.98 -14.12 -6.24
N ALA A 91 3.74 -15.00 -7.20
CA ALA A 91 4.33 -14.87 -8.53
C ALA A 91 3.86 -13.60 -9.25
N VAL A 92 2.58 -13.24 -9.07
CA VAL A 92 2.00 -12.01 -9.64
C VAL A 92 2.59 -10.78 -8.95
N THR A 93 2.74 -10.80 -7.63
CA THR A 93 3.37 -9.72 -6.88
C THR A 93 4.80 -9.50 -7.35
N LEU A 94 5.63 -10.55 -7.45
CA LEU A 94 7.04 -10.46 -7.86
C LEU A 94 7.23 -10.01 -9.32
N ALA A 95 6.26 -10.30 -10.19
CA ALA A 95 6.25 -9.81 -11.57
C ALA A 95 5.72 -8.38 -11.70
N GLY A 96 5.13 -7.82 -10.64
CA GLY A 96 4.56 -6.48 -10.62
C GLY A 96 5.62 -5.39 -10.62
N SER A 97 5.25 -4.21 -11.13
CA SER A 97 6.11 -3.01 -11.10
C SER A 97 6.00 -2.20 -9.81
N ASP A 98 5.05 -2.56 -8.93
CA ASP A 98 4.71 -1.85 -7.69
C ASP A 98 4.94 -2.77 -6.49
N LEU A 99 6.20 -3.19 -6.34
CA LEU A 99 6.63 -4.02 -5.21
C LEU A 99 6.61 -3.18 -3.90
N PRO A 100 6.37 -3.82 -2.74
CA PRO A 100 6.62 -3.18 -1.46
C PRO A 100 8.11 -2.83 -1.32
N ASP A 101 8.41 -1.85 -0.48
CA ASP A 101 9.79 -1.43 -0.17
C ASP A 101 10.57 -2.56 0.53
N ALA A 102 9.88 -3.40 1.30
CA ALA A 102 10.47 -4.58 1.92
C ALA A 102 9.47 -5.73 2.08
N PHE A 103 10.00 -6.95 2.06
CA PHE A 103 9.30 -8.16 2.48
C PHE A 103 9.84 -8.61 3.84
N LEU A 104 8.96 -8.77 4.83
CA LEU A 104 9.35 -9.15 6.18
C LEU A 104 8.76 -10.51 6.60
N GLY A 105 9.66 -11.37 7.06
CA GLY A 105 9.35 -12.66 7.69
C GLY A 105 9.61 -13.86 6.78
N SER A 106 9.91 -15.00 7.37
CA SER A 106 10.29 -16.23 6.68
C SER A 106 9.20 -16.83 5.78
N ASN A 107 7.94 -16.43 5.96
CA ASN A 107 6.83 -16.86 5.11
C ASN A 107 6.74 -16.05 3.80
N ALA A 108 7.37 -14.87 3.73
CA ALA A 108 7.22 -13.96 2.61
C ALA A 108 7.96 -14.47 1.37
N LEU A 109 9.27 -14.64 1.44
CA LEU A 109 10.09 -15.07 0.31
C LEU A 109 11.00 -16.23 0.70
N SER A 110 11.16 -17.17 -0.22
CA SER A 110 12.19 -18.20 -0.17
C SER A 110 13.44 -17.75 -0.90
N GLU A 111 14.55 -18.47 -0.69
CA GLU A 111 15.80 -18.24 -1.44
C GLU A 111 15.57 -18.33 -2.95
N SER A 112 14.83 -19.33 -3.42
CA SER A 112 14.52 -19.49 -4.85
C SER A 112 13.71 -18.32 -5.41
N ASP A 113 12.85 -17.71 -4.61
CA ASP A 113 12.07 -16.53 -5.03
C ASP A 113 13.00 -15.34 -5.28
N ILE A 114 13.99 -15.13 -4.40
CA ILE A 114 15.00 -14.07 -4.54
C ILE A 114 15.92 -14.37 -5.73
N GLU A 115 16.37 -15.62 -5.88
CA GLU A 115 17.28 -16.00 -6.96
C GLU A 115 16.69 -15.82 -8.37
N GLN A 116 15.39 -16.09 -8.52
CA GLN A 116 14.70 -15.93 -9.79
C GLN A 116 14.37 -14.46 -10.10
N ASN A 117 14.35 -13.59 -9.08
CA ASN A 117 13.93 -12.20 -9.18
C ASN A 117 15.02 -11.21 -8.72
N LYS A 118 16.30 -11.57 -8.86
CA LYS A 118 17.44 -10.77 -8.36
C LYS A 118 17.42 -9.31 -8.81
N ALA A 119 16.93 -9.04 -10.03
CA ALA A 119 16.85 -7.69 -10.57
C ALA A 119 15.85 -6.79 -9.81
N SER A 120 14.92 -7.38 -9.06
CA SER A 120 13.90 -6.67 -8.29
C SER A 120 14.34 -6.35 -6.86
N PHE A 121 15.50 -6.86 -6.41
CA PHE A 121 15.96 -6.72 -5.03
C PHE A 121 17.31 -5.99 -4.94
N LEU A 122 17.44 -5.16 -3.91
CA LEU A 122 18.71 -4.55 -3.54
C LEU A 122 19.60 -5.59 -2.85
N VAL A 123 20.83 -5.76 -3.34
CA VAL A 123 21.85 -6.57 -2.65
C VAL A 123 22.33 -5.82 -1.42
N LEU A 124 22.30 -6.49 -0.27
CA LEU A 124 22.56 -5.87 1.04
C LEU A 124 24.02 -5.95 1.51
N ASP A 125 24.92 -6.56 0.74
CA ASP A 125 26.33 -6.80 1.12
C ASP A 125 27.07 -5.52 1.58
N ASP A 126 26.72 -4.36 1.03
CA ASP A 126 27.33 -3.06 1.40
C ASP A 126 26.72 -2.42 2.67
N TYR A 127 25.68 -3.02 3.25
CA TYR A 127 24.88 -2.47 4.35
C TYR A 127 24.98 -3.28 5.65
N VAL A 128 25.78 -4.35 5.68
CA VAL A 128 25.99 -5.25 6.83
C VAL A 128 27.46 -5.36 7.21
#